data_AF-A0A1I5J4A0-F1
#
_entry.id   AF-A0A1I5J4A0-F1
#
_cell.length_a   1.000
_cell.length_b   1.000
_cell.length_c   1.000
_cell.angle_alpha   90.00
_cell.angle_beta   90.00
_cell.angle_gamma   90.00
#
_symmetry.space_group_name_H-M   'P 1'
#
loop_
_entity.id
_entity.type
_entity.pdbx_description
1 polymer ?
#
loop_
_entity_poly.entity_id
_entity_poly.type
_entity_poly.pdbx_seq_one_letter_code
_entity_poly.pdbx_strand_id
1 'polypeptide(L)'
;MAGNIKVYKGINSITKAFPVEYGKKRLGIFTAEKKDDIKDFNAAKSEGLDYALIKTTDYKKMALTIENLSDVVLDMKATIDKKQKEIEVEKSRIDTEIQKYQKELQEENELYKATLREYCTQKDEEIKQLKNTIENIDKVNEALQAQNKKRSNQERHLQPKREHSGYVVFESSEIDYKYPYYEEYELSGVDSEGSSQYRKLKNPKKSMDTAKVWMTKIQTPYRVDMDYDSAKYQITKDLLKDSDTDEGRRLLGRCGIEQFVMTGYTDISDKSKNVLFSLKLKKNFIRGYYEVSILHTKELTEVPNDMLRK
;
A
#
# COMPACT_ATOMS: atom_id res chain seq x y z
N MET A 1 38.23 32.54 -45.63
CA MET A 1 37.95 33.32 -46.86
C MET A 1 39.16 34.21 -47.12
N ALA A 2 39.94 33.91 -48.15
CA ALA A 2 41.15 34.65 -48.51
C ALA A 2 40.75 35.90 -49.32
N GLY A 3 40.82 37.08 -48.69
CA GLY A 3 40.62 38.36 -49.36
C GLY A 3 41.87 38.73 -50.17
N ASN A 4 41.73 38.85 -51.49
CA ASN A 4 42.80 39.27 -52.40
C ASN A 4 43.37 40.64 -52.01
N ILE A 5 44.65 40.67 -51.62
CA ILE A 5 45.40 41.92 -51.38
C ILE A 5 45.87 42.45 -52.73
N LYS A 6 45.27 43.55 -53.22
CA LYS A 6 45.86 44.34 -54.32
C LYS A 6 46.94 45.26 -53.76
N VAL A 7 48.20 44.96 -54.08
CA VAL A 7 49.33 45.84 -53.81
C VAL A 7 49.49 46.81 -54.97
N TYR A 8 49.18 48.08 -54.77
CA TYR A 8 49.47 49.13 -55.76
C TYR A 8 50.97 49.45 -55.72
N LYS A 9 51.65 49.25 -56.86
CA LYS A 9 53.07 49.61 -57.05
C LYS A 9 53.17 51.10 -57.36
N GLY A 10 53.91 51.81 -56.52
CA GLY A 10 54.29 53.21 -56.71
C GLY A 10 53.95 54.03 -55.48
N ILE A 11 54.96 54.68 -54.90
CA ILE A 11 54.99 55.51 -53.68
C ILE A 11 55.64 54.77 -52.49
N ASN A 12 56.89 55.15 -52.23
CA ASN A 12 57.87 54.53 -51.32
C ASN A 12 57.58 54.70 -49.81
N SER A 13 56.32 54.78 -49.38
CA SER A 13 55.98 54.85 -47.94
C SER A 13 54.54 54.43 -47.60
N ILE A 14 53.86 53.65 -48.46
CA ILE A 14 52.53 53.14 -48.11
C ILE A 14 52.67 51.88 -47.25
N THR A 15 52.80 52.10 -45.94
CA THR A 15 52.70 51.05 -44.92
C THR A 15 51.25 50.53 -44.90
N LYS A 16 51.03 49.36 -45.50
CA LYS A 16 49.87 48.44 -45.38
C LYS A 16 48.53 49.09 -44.97
N ALA A 17 47.73 49.49 -45.96
CA ALA A 17 46.30 49.73 -45.74
C ALA A 17 45.58 48.39 -45.52
N PHE A 18 45.01 48.18 -44.34
CA PHE A 18 44.09 47.06 -44.06
C PHE A 18 42.65 47.54 -44.31
N PRO A 19 41.98 47.13 -45.41
CA PRO A 19 40.57 47.44 -45.58
C PRO A 19 39.77 46.57 -44.61
N VAL A 20 39.12 47.21 -43.61
CA VAL A 20 38.11 46.55 -42.79
C VAL A 20 36.76 46.92 -43.38
N GLU A 21 36.07 45.95 -43.99
CA GLU A 21 34.71 46.18 -44.49
C GLU A 21 33.72 46.16 -43.31
N TYR A 22 33.19 47.33 -42.98
CA TYR A 22 32.05 47.50 -42.07
C TYR A 22 30.87 48.04 -42.88
N GLY A 23 30.05 47.12 -43.42
CA GLY A 23 28.95 47.48 -44.33
C GLY A 23 29.42 47.97 -45.70
N LYS A 24 28.71 48.93 -46.31
CA LYS A 24 28.99 49.48 -47.66
C LYS A 24 30.14 50.51 -47.73
N LYS A 25 30.82 50.79 -46.61
CA LYS A 25 31.90 51.78 -46.55
C LYS A 25 33.25 51.08 -46.40
N ARG A 26 34.23 51.52 -47.20
CA ARG A 26 35.63 51.13 -47.09
C ARG A 26 36.37 52.17 -46.25
N LEU A 27 36.83 51.75 -45.08
CA LEU A 27 37.65 52.57 -44.18
C LEU A 27 39.14 52.22 -44.40
N GLY A 28 39.99 53.24 -44.46
CA GLY A 28 41.44 53.06 -44.52
C GLY A 28 42.14 53.88 -43.44
N ILE A 29 43.35 53.46 -43.07
CA ILE A 29 44.20 54.16 -42.09
C ILE A 29 45.40 54.73 -42.84
N PHE A 30 45.65 56.03 -42.67
CA PHE A 30 46.86 56.70 -43.17
C PHE A 30 47.78 57.03 -42.00
N THR A 31 49.06 56.71 -42.15
CA THR A 31 50.11 57.04 -41.18
C THR A 31 50.98 58.17 -41.73
N ALA A 32 51.19 59.23 -40.95
CA ALA A 32 52.07 60.35 -41.34
C ALA A 32 53.26 60.49 -40.38
N GLU A 33 54.47 60.67 -40.93
CA GLU A 33 55.70 60.94 -40.17
C GLU A 33 56.19 62.38 -40.34
N LYS A 34 55.88 63.04 -41.46
CA LYS A 34 56.31 64.41 -41.80
C LYS A 34 55.12 65.30 -42.20
N LYS A 35 55.32 66.63 -42.18
CA LYS A 35 54.27 67.62 -42.55
C LYS A 35 53.81 67.49 -44.01
N ASP A 36 54.67 67.05 -44.92
CA ASP A 36 54.31 66.89 -46.33
C ASP A 36 53.39 65.67 -46.58
N ASP A 37 53.46 64.64 -45.72
CA ASP A 37 52.58 63.45 -45.77
C ASP A 37 51.09 63.81 -45.54
N ILE A 38 50.82 64.95 -44.91
CA ILE A 38 49.46 65.48 -44.68
C ILE A 38 48.86 66.05 -45.98
N LYS A 39 49.68 66.51 -46.92
CA LYS A 39 49.21 66.98 -48.24
C LYS A 39 48.70 65.80 -49.08
N ASP A 40 49.41 64.68 -49.04
CA ASP A 40 49.03 63.45 -49.74
C ASP A 40 47.75 62.82 -49.17
N PHE A 41 47.52 62.92 -47.85
CA PHE A 41 46.26 62.53 -47.21
C PHE A 41 45.05 63.34 -47.71
N ASN A 42 45.21 64.66 -47.85
CA ASN A 42 44.14 65.52 -48.35
C ASN A 42 43.84 65.26 -49.83
N ALA A 43 44.82 64.82 -50.62
CA ALA A 43 44.62 64.37 -52.00
C ALA A 43 43.86 63.03 -52.07
N ALA A 44 44.21 62.05 -51.24
CA ALA A 44 43.54 60.73 -51.20
C ALA A 44 42.09 60.78 -50.70
N LYS A 45 41.73 61.75 -49.86
CA LYS A 45 40.35 61.97 -49.40
C LYS A 45 39.39 62.37 -50.53
N SER A 46 39.92 62.86 -51.67
CA SER A 46 39.12 63.24 -52.84
C SER A 46 38.60 62.05 -53.66
N GLU A 47 39.07 60.82 -53.41
CA GLU A 47 38.65 59.59 -54.10
C GLU A 47 37.49 58.83 -53.42
N GLY A 48 36.75 59.48 -52.49
CA GLY A 48 35.52 58.93 -51.91
C GLY A 48 35.70 57.87 -50.83
N LEU A 49 36.89 57.77 -50.23
CA LEU A 49 37.22 56.88 -49.13
C LEU A 49 37.34 57.67 -47.81
N ASP A 50 36.61 57.23 -46.77
CA ASP A 50 36.68 57.82 -45.43
C ASP A 50 37.95 57.31 -44.73
N TYR A 51 38.98 58.15 -44.62
CA TYR A 51 40.26 57.81 -43.99
C TYR A 51 40.45 58.49 -42.63
N ALA A 52 41.05 57.77 -41.67
CA ALA A 52 41.52 58.32 -40.40
C ALA A 52 43.04 58.53 -40.45
N LEU A 53 43.51 59.73 -40.09
CA LEU A 53 44.93 60.05 -39.98
C LEU A 53 45.44 59.75 -38.56
N ILE A 54 46.44 58.87 -38.45
CA ILE A 54 47.07 58.51 -37.18
C ILE A 54 48.57 58.78 -37.29
N LYS A 55 49.20 59.23 -36.20
CA LYS A 55 50.67 59.37 -36.16
C LYS A 55 51.30 57.99 -36.27
N THR A 56 52.33 57.84 -37.08
CA THR A 56 52.99 56.54 -37.30
C THR A 56 53.54 55.94 -36.00
N THR A 57 53.96 56.77 -35.05
CA THR A 57 54.40 56.33 -33.71
C THR A 57 53.28 55.67 -32.91
N ASP A 58 52.05 56.17 -33.02
CA ASP A 58 50.90 55.68 -32.27
C ASP A 58 50.36 54.40 -32.91
N TYR A 59 50.37 54.32 -34.24
CA TYR A 59 50.08 53.08 -34.97
C TYR A 59 51.09 51.97 -34.62
N LYS A 60 52.39 52.27 -34.60
CA LYS A 60 53.44 51.31 -34.20
C LYS A 60 53.23 50.78 -32.77
N LYS A 61 52.88 51.66 -31.82
CA LYS A 61 52.53 51.24 -30.44
C LYS A 61 51.28 50.36 -30.41
N MET A 62 50.23 50.74 -31.13
CA MET A 62 48.98 49.96 -31.19
C MET A 62 49.20 48.58 -31.81
N ALA A 63 49.96 48.49 -32.90
CA ALA A 63 50.31 47.22 -33.54
C ALA A 63 51.09 46.31 -32.60
N LEU A 64 52.10 46.83 -31.90
CA LEU A 64 52.88 46.08 -30.91
C LEU A 64 52.00 45.59 -29.74
N THR A 65 51.08 46.40 -29.26
CA THR A 65 50.12 45.98 -28.21
C THR A 65 49.20 44.87 -28.68
N ILE A 66 48.71 44.93 -29.93
CA ILE A 66 47.85 43.89 -30.51
C ILE A 66 48.62 42.57 -30.64
N GLU A 67 49.88 42.62 -31.08
CA GLU A 67 50.75 41.45 -31.20
C GLU A 67 50.98 40.80 -29.83
N ASN A 68 51.38 41.59 -28.82
CA ASN A 68 51.56 41.09 -27.44
C ASN A 68 50.27 40.48 -26.87
N LEU A 69 49.11 41.09 -27.12
CA LEU A 69 47.81 40.55 -26.68
C LEU A 69 47.46 39.25 -27.41
N SER A 70 47.80 39.15 -28.70
CA SER A 70 47.60 37.92 -29.48
C SER A 70 48.39 36.75 -28.90
N ASP A 71 49.65 36.98 -28.53
CA ASP A 71 50.52 35.97 -27.91
C ASP A 71 49.98 35.52 -26.55
N VAL A 72 49.56 36.46 -25.70
CA VAL A 72 48.92 36.14 -24.41
C VAL A 72 47.66 35.29 -24.59
N VAL A 73 46.82 35.61 -25.58
CA VAL A 73 45.60 34.82 -25.86
C VAL A 73 45.95 33.41 -26.34
N LEU A 74 47.01 33.24 -27.13
CA LEU A 74 47.47 31.92 -27.57
C LEU A 74 47.97 31.08 -26.39
N ASP A 75 48.75 31.66 -25.48
CA ASP A 75 49.24 30.99 -24.27
C ASP A 75 48.10 30.62 -23.31
N MET A 76 47.12 31.52 -23.15
CA MET A 76 45.92 31.24 -22.36
C MET A 76 45.14 30.06 -22.94
N LYS A 77 44.95 30.01 -24.27
CA LYS A 77 44.28 28.88 -24.94
C LYS A 77 45.03 27.58 -24.73
N ALA A 78 46.35 27.58 -24.93
CA ALA A 78 47.17 26.38 -24.71
C ALA A 78 47.07 25.87 -23.26
N THR A 79 47.02 26.79 -22.29
CA THR A 79 46.84 26.46 -20.87
C THR A 79 45.47 25.86 -20.59
N ILE A 80 44.41 26.43 -21.17
CA ILE A 80 43.03 25.91 -21.05
C ILE A 80 42.96 24.50 -21.62
N ASP A 81 43.49 24.27 -22.83
CA ASP A 81 43.47 22.96 -23.48
C ASP A 81 44.21 21.91 -22.65
N LYS A 82 45.35 22.28 -22.05
CA LYS A 82 46.09 21.40 -21.14
C LYS A 82 45.26 21.05 -19.90
N LYS A 83 44.63 22.06 -19.27
CA LYS A 83 43.79 21.85 -18.08
C LYS A 83 42.55 21.01 -18.39
N GLN A 84 41.95 21.17 -19.56
CA GLN A 84 40.83 20.35 -20.01
C GLN A 84 41.24 18.87 -20.18
N LYS A 85 42.42 18.60 -20.76
CA LYS A 85 42.94 17.23 -20.85
C LYS A 85 43.22 16.62 -19.48
N GLU A 86 43.79 17.38 -18.55
CA GLU A 86 44.02 16.92 -17.17
C GLU A 86 42.69 16.56 -16.47
N ILE A 87 41.65 17.39 -16.62
CA ILE A 87 40.31 17.13 -16.07
C ILE A 87 39.71 15.86 -16.68
N GLU A 88 39.86 15.66 -17.99
CA GLU A 88 39.28 14.50 -18.67
C GLU A 88 39.91 13.18 -18.20
N VAL A 89 41.24 13.17 -18.03
CA VAL A 89 41.95 12.01 -17.47
C VAL A 89 41.47 11.73 -16.04
N GLU A 90 41.35 12.76 -15.20
CA GLU A 90 40.92 12.58 -13.81
C GLU A 90 39.47 12.08 -13.71
N LYS A 91 38.57 12.60 -14.55
CA LYS A 91 37.19 12.09 -14.67
C LYS A 91 37.17 10.61 -15.04
N SER A 92 37.94 10.22 -16.06
CA SER A 92 38.02 8.83 -16.48
C SER A 92 38.52 7.91 -15.35
N ARG A 93 39.47 8.39 -14.53
CA ARG A 93 39.96 7.66 -13.36
C ARG A 93 38.86 7.50 -12.30
N ILE A 94 38.18 8.60 -11.96
CA ILE A 94 37.07 8.57 -10.99
C ILE A 94 35.96 7.62 -11.45
N ASP A 95 35.60 7.66 -12.74
CA ASP A 95 34.58 6.77 -13.29
C ASP A 95 34.98 5.30 -13.16
N THR A 96 36.26 4.96 -13.40
CA THR A 96 36.74 3.58 -13.20
C THR A 96 36.69 3.14 -11.74
N GLU A 97 37.01 4.03 -10.79
CA GLU A 97 36.91 3.74 -9.36
C GLU A 97 35.45 3.54 -8.93
N ILE A 98 34.54 4.41 -9.40
CA ILE A 98 33.10 4.29 -9.14
C ILE A 98 32.58 2.94 -9.66
N GLN A 99 32.94 2.55 -10.89
CA GLN A 99 32.53 1.27 -11.46
C GLN A 99 33.05 0.08 -10.63
N LYS A 100 34.28 0.15 -10.13
CA LYS A 100 34.86 -0.88 -9.28
C LYS A 100 34.08 -1.01 -7.96
N TYR A 101 33.82 0.10 -7.27
CA TYR A 101 33.06 0.10 -6.03
C TYR A 101 31.62 -0.39 -6.23
N GLN A 102 30.98 0.00 -7.34
CA GLN A 102 29.64 -0.48 -7.67
C GLN A 102 29.62 -1.99 -7.87
N LYS A 103 30.63 -2.54 -8.54
CA LYS A 103 30.76 -3.99 -8.76
C LYS A 103 30.98 -4.75 -7.45
N GLU A 104 31.91 -4.27 -6.61
CA GLU A 104 32.18 -4.87 -5.29
C GLU A 104 30.92 -4.88 -4.42
N LEU A 105 30.19 -3.77 -4.38
CA LEU A 105 28.93 -3.66 -3.64
C LEU A 105 27.84 -4.60 -4.20
N GLN A 106 27.78 -4.78 -5.51
CA GLN A 106 26.84 -5.74 -6.13
C GLN A 106 27.18 -7.18 -5.74
N GLU A 107 28.46 -7.55 -5.80
CA GLU A 107 28.93 -8.89 -5.42
C GLU A 107 28.64 -9.19 -3.94
N GLU A 108 28.90 -8.24 -3.04
CA GLU A 108 28.60 -8.37 -1.61
C GLU A 108 27.10 -8.53 -1.36
N ASN A 109 26.26 -7.73 -2.03
CA ASN A 109 24.81 -7.83 -1.91
C ASN A 109 24.27 -9.17 -2.42
N GLU A 110 24.79 -9.68 -3.53
CA GLU A 110 24.38 -11.00 -4.05
C GLU A 110 24.81 -12.13 -3.11
N LEU A 111 26.01 -12.06 -2.53
CA LEU A 111 26.46 -13.01 -1.52
C LEU A 111 25.57 -12.97 -0.27
N TYR A 112 25.25 -11.78 0.23
CA TYR A 112 24.37 -11.59 1.39
C TYR A 112 22.95 -12.14 1.13
N LYS A 113 22.40 -11.92 -0.07
CA LYS A 113 21.12 -12.51 -0.46
C LYS A 113 21.19 -14.04 -0.54
N ALA A 114 22.27 -14.60 -1.06
CA ALA A 114 22.44 -16.05 -1.15
C ALA A 114 22.49 -16.70 0.25
N THR A 115 23.28 -16.15 1.17
CA THR A 115 23.35 -16.68 2.55
C THR A 115 22.03 -16.57 3.29
N LEU A 116 21.31 -15.46 3.12
CA LEU A 116 19.96 -15.31 3.67
C LEU A 116 18.98 -16.35 3.11
N ARG A 117 19.04 -16.62 1.80
CA ARG A 117 18.20 -17.65 1.17
C ARG A 117 18.48 -19.03 1.75
N GLU A 118 19.76 -19.40 1.87
CA GLU A 118 20.16 -20.69 2.47
C GLU A 118 19.64 -20.80 3.91
N TYR A 119 19.81 -19.74 4.72
CA TYR A 119 19.30 -19.71 6.08
C TYR A 119 17.77 -19.87 6.15
N CYS A 120 17.03 -19.18 5.28
CA CYS A 120 15.57 -19.34 5.20
C CYS A 120 15.18 -20.77 4.81
N THR A 121 15.85 -21.37 3.82
CA THR A 121 15.56 -22.75 3.42
C THR A 121 15.80 -23.76 4.53
N GLN A 122 16.88 -23.60 5.30
CA GLN A 122 17.15 -24.44 6.48
C GLN A 122 16.06 -24.31 7.54
N LYS A 123 15.59 -23.07 7.79
CA LYS A 123 14.51 -22.82 8.76
C LYS A 123 13.18 -23.38 8.29
N ASP A 124 12.87 -23.31 7.00
CA ASP A 124 11.65 -23.92 6.44
C ASP A 124 11.66 -25.44 6.58
N GLU A 125 12.81 -26.09 6.36
CA GLU A 125 12.99 -27.52 6.60
C GLU A 125 12.81 -27.89 8.07
N GLU A 126 13.38 -27.12 9.00
CA GLU A 126 13.22 -27.30 10.45
C GLU A 126 11.73 -27.18 10.86
N ILE A 127 11.02 -26.17 10.35
CA ILE A 127 9.58 -26.00 10.59
C ILE A 127 8.80 -27.21 10.07
N LYS A 128 9.15 -27.73 8.89
CA LYS A 128 8.48 -28.91 8.31
C LYS A 128 8.69 -30.16 9.18
N GLN A 129 9.90 -30.37 9.69
CA GLN A 129 10.19 -31.49 10.59
C GLN A 129 9.42 -31.36 11.92
N LEU A 130 9.36 -30.16 12.49
CA LEU A 130 8.61 -29.90 13.72
C LEU A 130 7.11 -30.12 13.53
N LYS A 131 6.53 -29.67 12.41
CA LYS A 131 5.11 -29.91 12.10
C LYS A 131 4.78 -31.40 12.00
N ASN A 132 5.60 -32.17 11.29
CA ASN A 132 5.42 -33.63 11.22
C ASN A 132 5.51 -34.29 12.61
N THR A 133 6.40 -33.79 13.47
CA THR A 133 6.56 -34.31 14.82
C THR A 133 5.34 -34.01 15.68
N ILE A 134 4.79 -32.79 15.61
CA ILE A 134 3.55 -32.41 16.30
C ILE A 134 2.39 -33.31 15.85
N GLU A 135 2.21 -33.48 14.54
CA GLU A 135 1.15 -34.32 13.98
C GLU A 135 1.27 -35.78 14.47
N ASN A 136 2.49 -36.31 14.53
CA ASN A 136 2.73 -37.65 15.07
C ASN A 136 2.40 -37.73 16.57
N ILE A 137 2.78 -36.73 17.36
CA ILE A 137 2.46 -36.66 18.79
C ILE A 137 0.95 -36.61 19.01
N ASP A 138 0.23 -35.80 18.23
CA ASP A 138 -1.23 -35.69 18.33
C ASP A 138 -1.91 -37.03 18.03
N LYS A 139 -1.51 -37.72 16.94
CA LYS A 139 -2.00 -39.07 16.62
C LYS A 139 -1.74 -40.07 17.74
N VAL A 140 -0.54 -40.04 18.34
CA VAL A 140 -0.20 -40.93 19.46
C VAL A 140 -1.02 -40.58 20.70
N ASN A 141 -1.23 -39.30 20.99
CA ASN A 141 -2.03 -38.85 22.12
C ASN A 141 -3.50 -39.27 21.98
N GLU A 142 -4.08 -39.11 20.80
CA GLU A 142 -5.44 -39.57 20.49
C GLU A 142 -5.57 -41.09 20.68
N ALA A 143 -4.63 -41.87 20.14
CA ALA A 143 -4.60 -43.31 20.29
C ALA A 143 -4.49 -43.73 21.77
N LEU A 144 -3.64 -43.05 22.56
CA LEU A 144 -3.47 -43.32 23.98
C LEU A 144 -4.73 -42.98 24.76
N GLN A 145 -5.38 -41.84 24.47
CA GLN A 145 -6.65 -41.48 25.07
C GLN A 145 -7.73 -42.51 24.76
N ALA A 146 -7.81 -42.98 23.51
CA ALA A 146 -8.75 -44.03 23.11
C ALA A 146 -8.46 -45.35 23.85
N GLN A 147 -7.19 -45.73 24.00
CA GLN A 147 -6.79 -46.92 24.75
C GLN A 147 -7.13 -46.81 26.24
N ASN A 148 -6.85 -45.66 26.85
CA ASN A 148 -7.19 -45.39 28.26
C ASN A 148 -8.70 -45.41 28.47
N LYS A 149 -9.50 -44.82 27.56
CA LYS A 149 -10.97 -44.91 27.58
C LYS A 149 -11.43 -46.36 27.49
N LYS A 150 -10.88 -47.16 26.57
CA LYS A 150 -11.23 -48.58 26.41
C LYS A 150 -10.89 -49.39 27.67
N ARG A 151 -9.68 -49.23 28.22
CA ARG A 151 -9.25 -49.92 29.46
C ARG A 151 -10.12 -49.54 30.65
N SER A 152 -10.36 -48.25 30.85
CA SER A 152 -11.22 -47.79 31.95
C SER A 152 -12.66 -48.30 31.83
N ASN A 153 -13.20 -48.40 30.61
CA ASN A 153 -14.53 -48.98 30.39
C ASN A 153 -14.55 -50.50 30.61
N GLN A 154 -13.48 -51.21 30.21
CA GLN A 154 -13.32 -52.65 30.45
C GLN A 154 -13.20 -52.98 31.94
N GLU A 155 -12.37 -52.24 32.69
CA GLU A 155 -12.20 -52.38 34.15
C GLU A 155 -13.51 -52.16 34.91
N ARG A 156 -14.41 -51.33 34.37
CA ARG A 156 -15.68 -50.98 35.01
C ARG A 156 -16.87 -51.80 34.48
N HIS A 157 -16.64 -52.75 33.57
CA HIS A 157 -17.70 -53.50 32.86
C HIS A 157 -18.80 -52.60 32.26
N LEU A 158 -18.43 -51.38 31.85
CA LEU A 158 -19.36 -50.38 31.33
C LEU A 158 -19.51 -50.54 29.82
N GLN A 159 -20.75 -50.50 29.34
CA GLN A 159 -21.02 -50.28 27.92
C GLN A 159 -20.44 -48.92 27.46
N PRO A 160 -20.12 -48.73 26.16
CA PRO A 160 -19.58 -47.48 25.65
C PRO A 160 -20.40 -46.29 26.14
N LYS A 161 -19.75 -45.40 26.89
CA LYS A 161 -20.39 -44.23 27.47
C LYS A 161 -20.84 -43.33 26.32
N ARG A 162 -22.15 -43.13 26.18
CA ARG A 162 -22.71 -42.22 25.16
C ARG A 162 -22.06 -40.85 25.31
N GLU A 163 -21.46 -40.34 24.23
CA GLU A 163 -20.87 -39.00 24.20
C GLU A 163 -21.96 -37.96 24.50
N HIS A 164 -21.60 -36.94 25.28
CA HIS A 164 -22.48 -35.85 25.65
C HIS A 164 -21.67 -34.57 25.46
N SER A 165 -22.22 -33.59 24.74
CA SER A 165 -21.53 -32.32 24.47
C SER A 165 -21.39 -31.43 25.70
N GLY A 166 -22.06 -31.81 26.81
CA GLY A 166 -22.16 -31.01 28.03
C GLY A 166 -23.29 -29.99 28.00
N TYR A 167 -23.89 -29.74 26.83
CA TYR A 167 -25.09 -28.92 26.67
C TYR A 167 -26.34 -29.78 26.62
N VAL A 168 -27.39 -29.37 27.33
CA VAL A 168 -28.66 -30.13 27.37
C VAL A 168 -29.83 -29.22 27.05
N VAL A 169 -30.54 -29.52 25.95
CA VAL A 169 -31.83 -28.92 25.66
C VAL A 169 -32.89 -29.62 26.50
N PHE A 170 -33.61 -28.87 27.34
CA PHE A 170 -34.62 -29.47 28.23
C PHE A 170 -36.00 -28.82 28.10
N GLU A 171 -36.13 -27.70 27.39
CA GLU A 171 -37.41 -27.05 27.13
C GLU A 171 -37.32 -26.33 25.78
N SER A 172 -38.34 -26.49 24.95
CA SER A 172 -38.54 -25.72 23.72
C SER A 172 -40.04 -25.52 23.53
N SER A 173 -40.49 -24.26 23.50
CA SER A 173 -41.91 -23.93 23.40
C SER A 173 -42.14 -22.70 22.54
N GLU A 174 -43.28 -22.68 21.85
CA GLU A 174 -43.75 -21.49 21.14
C GLU A 174 -44.29 -20.47 22.16
N ILE A 175 -43.92 -19.21 21.97
CA ILE A 175 -44.34 -18.08 22.80
C ILE A 175 -44.81 -16.91 21.95
N ASP A 176 -45.67 -16.09 22.53
CA ASP A 176 -46.06 -14.78 21.99
C ASP A 176 -45.02 -13.72 22.36
N TYR A 177 -44.18 -13.34 21.41
CA TYR A 177 -43.15 -12.31 21.59
C TYR A 177 -43.65 -10.94 21.15
N LYS A 178 -43.73 -10.02 22.11
CA LYS A 178 -44.10 -8.62 21.87
C LYS A 178 -42.87 -7.81 21.47
N TYR A 179 -42.96 -7.07 20.37
CA TYR A 179 -41.88 -6.24 19.86
C TYR A 179 -42.38 -4.84 19.45
N PRO A 180 -41.52 -3.80 19.56
CA PRO A 180 -41.86 -2.48 19.07
C PRO A 180 -41.89 -2.48 17.55
N TYR A 181 -42.98 -1.98 16.98
CA TYR A 181 -43.11 -1.70 15.56
C TYR A 181 -43.24 -0.19 15.35
N TYR A 182 -42.50 0.35 14.39
CA TYR A 182 -42.54 1.76 14.04
C TYR A 182 -43.26 1.90 12.70
N GLU A 183 -44.44 2.51 12.74
CA GLU A 183 -45.15 2.85 11.51
C GLU A 183 -44.49 4.13 10.95
N GLU A 184 -43.62 3.93 9.96
CA GLU A 184 -42.81 5.01 9.36
C GLU A 184 -43.50 5.69 8.17
N TYR A 185 -44.49 5.02 7.57
CA TYR A 185 -45.17 5.46 6.35
C TYR A 185 -46.68 5.39 6.54
N GLU A 186 -47.39 6.39 6.05
CA GLU A 186 -48.85 6.40 5.95
C GLU A 186 -49.29 6.54 4.49
N LEU A 187 -50.45 6.00 4.15
CA LEU A 187 -51.02 6.16 2.81
C LEU A 187 -51.37 7.64 2.59
N SER A 188 -50.73 8.27 1.60
CA SER A 188 -50.95 9.68 1.26
C SER A 188 -51.92 9.88 0.10
N GLY A 189 -52.22 8.82 -0.65
CA GLY A 189 -53.15 8.85 -1.77
C GLY A 189 -53.00 7.60 -2.65
N VAL A 190 -53.83 7.50 -3.68
CA VAL A 190 -53.71 6.51 -4.76
C VAL A 190 -53.67 7.30 -6.06
N ASP A 191 -52.73 7.00 -6.95
CA ASP A 191 -52.67 7.68 -8.24
C ASP A 191 -53.79 7.21 -9.19
N SER A 192 -53.89 7.88 -10.35
CA SER A 192 -54.90 7.57 -11.36
C SER A 192 -54.78 6.15 -11.96
N GLU A 193 -53.66 5.48 -11.73
CA GLU A 193 -53.39 4.10 -12.18
C GLU A 193 -53.66 3.07 -11.06
N GLY A 194 -54.09 3.50 -9.88
CA GLY A 194 -54.41 2.61 -8.75
C GLY A 194 -53.22 2.26 -7.86
N SER A 195 -52.05 2.88 -8.05
CA SER A 195 -50.88 2.65 -7.21
C SER A 195 -50.96 3.46 -5.92
N SER A 196 -50.78 2.77 -4.79
CA SER A 196 -50.75 3.39 -3.46
C SER A 196 -49.51 4.26 -3.29
N GLN A 197 -49.72 5.55 -3.00
CA GLN A 197 -48.66 6.47 -2.64
C GLN A 197 -48.55 6.57 -1.13
N TYR A 198 -47.32 6.46 -0.62
CA TYR A 198 -47.01 6.54 0.80
C TYR A 198 -46.18 7.77 1.11
N ARG A 199 -46.49 8.45 2.22
CA ARG A 199 -45.68 9.54 2.75
C ARG A 199 -44.99 9.08 4.03
N LYS A 200 -43.71 9.44 4.17
CA LYS A 200 -42.95 9.22 5.40
C LYS A 200 -43.45 10.13 6.52
N LEU A 201 -43.78 9.55 7.66
CA LEU A 201 -44.19 10.25 8.87
C LEU A 201 -43.01 11.00 9.48
N LYS A 202 -43.23 12.26 9.90
CA LYS A 202 -42.20 13.05 10.61
C LYS A 202 -41.87 12.46 11.97
N ASN A 203 -42.88 11.92 12.65
CA ASN A 203 -42.75 11.23 13.93
C ASN A 203 -43.38 9.83 13.80
N PRO A 204 -42.57 8.77 13.68
CA PRO A 204 -43.08 7.41 13.59
C PRO A 204 -43.91 7.04 14.82
N LYS A 205 -45.08 6.44 14.60
CA LYS A 205 -45.90 5.95 15.71
C LYS A 205 -45.33 4.63 16.19
N LYS A 206 -44.97 4.57 17.47
CA LYS A 206 -44.54 3.31 18.12
C LYS A 206 -45.77 2.52 18.55
N SER A 207 -45.95 1.35 17.96
CA SER A 207 -46.92 0.35 18.40
C SER A 207 -46.22 -0.88 18.97
N MET A 208 -46.97 -1.73 19.65
CA MET A 208 -46.52 -3.06 20.06
C MET A 208 -47.23 -4.08 19.17
N ASP A 209 -46.44 -4.88 18.46
CA ASP A 209 -46.95 -6.01 17.70
C ASP A 209 -46.51 -7.33 18.37
N THR A 210 -47.15 -8.43 18.01
CA THR A 210 -46.90 -9.76 18.60
C THR A 210 -46.57 -10.76 17.50
N ALA A 211 -45.47 -11.49 17.68
CA ALA A 211 -45.07 -12.58 16.80
C ALA A 211 -45.00 -13.91 17.55
N LYS A 212 -45.38 -15.00 16.88
CA LYS A 212 -45.11 -16.36 17.35
C LYS A 212 -43.63 -16.67 17.11
N VAL A 213 -42.90 -16.97 18.18
CA VAL A 213 -41.49 -17.34 18.15
C VAL A 213 -41.23 -18.50 19.10
N TRP A 214 -40.08 -19.13 19.01
CA TRP A 214 -39.69 -20.23 19.87
C TRP A 214 -38.72 -19.80 20.96
N MET A 215 -38.97 -20.23 22.18
CA MET A 215 -38.04 -20.12 23.30
C MET A 215 -37.49 -21.49 23.66
N THR A 216 -36.17 -21.65 23.57
CA THR A 216 -35.49 -22.87 23.99
C THR A 216 -34.59 -22.58 25.18
N LYS A 217 -34.66 -23.45 26.20
CA LYS A 217 -33.78 -23.41 27.37
C LYS A 217 -32.77 -24.55 27.32
N ILE A 218 -31.51 -24.16 27.47
CA ILE A 218 -30.35 -25.03 27.36
C ILE A 218 -29.55 -24.93 28.66
N GLN A 219 -29.31 -26.07 29.31
CA GLN A 219 -28.37 -26.15 30.41
C GLN A 219 -26.96 -26.26 29.84
N THR A 220 -26.03 -25.49 30.39
CA THR A 220 -24.63 -25.48 29.95
C THR A 220 -23.76 -26.36 30.84
N PRO A 221 -22.55 -26.75 30.40
CA PRO A 221 -21.61 -27.47 31.25
C PRO A 221 -20.92 -26.56 32.29
N TYR A 222 -21.12 -25.25 32.21
CA TYR A 222 -20.43 -24.26 33.05
C TYR A 222 -21.15 -24.09 34.38
N ARG A 223 -20.40 -24.23 35.47
CA ARG A 223 -20.90 -24.12 36.85
C ARG A 223 -21.14 -22.66 37.24
N VAL A 224 -22.08 -22.41 38.14
CA VAL A 224 -22.45 -21.05 38.60
C VAL A 224 -21.35 -20.31 39.38
N ASP A 225 -20.34 -21.03 39.86
CA ASP A 225 -19.14 -20.51 40.55
C ASP A 225 -18.16 -19.84 39.58
N MET A 226 -18.23 -20.17 38.29
CA MET A 226 -17.48 -19.49 37.24
C MET A 226 -17.92 -18.02 37.13
N ASP A 227 -16.95 -17.14 36.89
CA ASP A 227 -17.17 -15.73 36.58
C ASP A 227 -18.15 -15.56 35.39
N TYR A 228 -19.02 -14.55 35.48
CA TYR A 228 -20.12 -14.36 34.53
C TYR A 228 -19.61 -14.03 33.13
N ASP A 229 -18.61 -13.16 33.01
CA ASP A 229 -18.09 -12.74 31.71
C ASP A 229 -17.31 -13.88 31.04
N SER A 230 -16.56 -14.62 31.84
CA SER A 230 -15.85 -15.81 31.39
C SER A 230 -16.81 -16.91 30.91
N ALA A 231 -17.88 -17.18 31.68
CA ALA A 231 -18.93 -18.13 31.29
C ALA A 231 -19.65 -17.67 30.02
N LYS A 232 -20.05 -16.39 29.95
CA LYS A 232 -20.72 -15.81 28.79
C LYS A 232 -19.85 -15.91 27.54
N TYR A 233 -18.56 -15.59 27.63
CA TYR A 233 -17.65 -15.69 26.51
C TYR A 233 -17.55 -17.12 25.97
N GLN A 234 -17.29 -18.10 26.85
CA GLN A 234 -17.16 -19.50 26.44
C GLN A 234 -18.47 -20.05 25.87
N ILE A 235 -19.60 -19.81 26.55
CA ILE A 235 -20.91 -20.26 26.09
C ILE A 235 -21.26 -19.68 24.72
N THR A 236 -20.99 -18.39 24.51
CA THR A 236 -21.26 -17.72 23.23
C THR A 236 -20.35 -18.29 22.13
N LYS A 237 -19.08 -18.56 22.46
CA LYS A 237 -18.13 -19.19 21.54
C LYS A 237 -18.63 -20.58 21.13
N ASP A 238 -18.98 -21.44 22.08
CA ASP A 238 -19.40 -22.81 21.82
C ASP A 238 -20.74 -22.90 21.06
N LEU A 239 -21.69 -22.01 21.38
CA LEU A 239 -23.03 -22.04 20.76
C LEU A 239 -23.06 -21.38 19.38
N LEU A 240 -22.26 -20.32 19.16
CA LEU A 240 -22.41 -19.43 18.00
C LEU A 240 -21.20 -19.38 17.05
N LYS A 241 -19.98 -19.67 17.51
CA LYS A 241 -18.79 -19.57 16.66
C LYS A 241 -18.51 -20.92 15.96
N ASP A 242 -18.03 -20.84 14.73
CA ASP A 242 -17.56 -22.03 14.00
C ASP A 242 -16.35 -22.62 14.71
N SER A 243 -16.34 -23.94 14.85
CA SER A 243 -15.11 -24.68 15.15
C SER A 243 -14.38 -24.91 13.83
N ASP A 244 -13.07 -24.63 13.80
CA ASP A 244 -12.19 -24.80 12.62
C ASP A 244 -11.97 -26.29 12.22
N THR A 245 -12.86 -27.20 12.62
CA THR A 245 -12.80 -28.64 12.35
C THR A 245 -13.90 -29.05 11.37
N ASP A 246 -13.64 -30.06 10.54
CA ASP A 246 -14.55 -30.55 9.49
C ASP A 246 -15.91 -31.10 10.00
N GLU A 247 -16.07 -31.28 11.31
CA GLU A 247 -17.35 -31.58 11.98
C GLU A 247 -18.17 -30.30 12.34
N GLY A 248 -17.62 -29.12 12.00
CA GLY A 248 -17.92 -27.80 12.54
C GLY A 248 -19.22 -27.14 12.11
N ARG A 249 -20.35 -27.81 12.33
CA ARG A 249 -21.60 -27.07 12.54
C ARG A 249 -21.62 -26.56 13.98
N ARG A 250 -21.77 -25.23 14.14
CA ARG A 250 -22.14 -24.55 15.40
C ARG A 250 -23.13 -25.40 16.18
N LEU A 251 -23.02 -25.50 17.51
CA LEU A 251 -23.94 -26.35 18.30
C LEU A 251 -25.41 -26.04 18.00
N LEU A 252 -25.78 -24.76 17.88
CA LEU A 252 -27.14 -24.38 17.51
C LEU A 252 -27.46 -24.62 16.02
N GLY A 253 -26.46 -24.58 15.14
CA GLY A 253 -26.60 -24.99 13.74
C GLY A 253 -26.96 -26.47 13.59
N ARG A 254 -26.45 -27.33 14.49
CA ARG A 254 -26.87 -28.75 14.59
C ARG A 254 -28.32 -28.89 15.04
N CYS A 255 -28.87 -27.87 15.72
CA CYS A 255 -30.27 -27.83 16.13
C CYS A 255 -31.24 -27.25 15.08
N GLY A 256 -30.73 -26.94 13.87
CA GLY A 256 -31.52 -26.33 12.81
C GLY A 256 -31.60 -24.80 12.85
N ILE A 257 -30.77 -24.12 13.66
CA ILE A 257 -30.64 -22.66 13.61
C ILE A 257 -29.72 -22.26 12.45
N GLU A 258 -30.26 -21.53 11.48
CA GLU A 258 -29.56 -21.21 10.23
C GLU A 258 -28.82 -19.87 10.28
N GLN A 259 -29.34 -18.90 11.04
CA GLN A 259 -28.81 -17.54 11.08
C GLN A 259 -28.88 -16.92 12.48
N PHE A 260 -27.99 -15.96 12.75
CA PHE A 260 -27.89 -15.23 14.01
C PHE A 260 -28.02 -13.73 13.77
N VAL A 261 -29.07 -13.10 14.34
CA VAL A 261 -29.35 -11.67 14.27
C VAL A 261 -29.55 -11.13 15.69
N MET A 262 -28.46 -10.85 16.41
CA MET A 262 -28.49 -10.49 17.84
C MET A 262 -28.99 -9.05 18.13
N THR A 263 -29.50 -8.34 17.12
CA THR A 263 -29.97 -6.96 17.23
C THR A 263 -31.48 -6.87 17.54
N GLY A 264 -32.26 -7.92 17.26
CA GLY A 264 -33.66 -8.02 17.64
C GLY A 264 -34.55 -8.67 16.57
N TYR A 265 -35.81 -8.91 16.90
CA TYR A 265 -36.77 -9.56 15.99
C TYR A 265 -37.12 -8.71 14.76
N THR A 266 -37.15 -7.38 14.90
CA THR A 266 -37.47 -6.44 13.81
C THR A 266 -36.45 -6.43 12.69
N ASP A 267 -35.21 -6.79 13.00
CA ASP A 267 -34.08 -6.70 12.08
C ASP A 267 -33.92 -7.98 11.25
N ILE A 268 -34.81 -8.95 11.46
CA ILE A 268 -34.84 -10.20 10.70
C ILE A 268 -35.46 -9.91 9.33
N SER A 269 -34.62 -9.85 8.30
CA SER A 269 -35.03 -9.64 6.91
C SER A 269 -35.71 -10.88 6.31
N ASP A 270 -35.14 -12.07 6.56
CA ASP A 270 -35.61 -13.33 6.02
C ASP A 270 -36.21 -14.22 7.12
N LYS A 271 -37.53 -14.14 7.28
CA LYS A 271 -38.29 -14.97 8.22
C LYS A 271 -38.54 -16.39 7.70
N SER A 272 -38.11 -16.72 6.48
CA SER A 272 -38.20 -18.08 5.93
C SER A 272 -37.15 -19.03 6.51
N LYS A 273 -36.10 -18.51 7.15
CA LYS A 273 -35.08 -19.29 7.86
C LYS A 273 -35.34 -19.36 9.36
N ASN A 274 -34.76 -20.35 10.04
CA ASN A 274 -34.74 -20.34 11.50
C ASN A 274 -33.63 -19.41 12.02
N VAL A 275 -34.01 -18.24 12.53
CA VAL A 275 -33.10 -17.16 12.92
C VAL A 275 -33.11 -17.00 14.44
N LEU A 276 -31.95 -17.17 15.07
CA LEU A 276 -31.72 -16.81 16.47
C LEU A 276 -31.61 -15.28 16.57
N PHE A 277 -32.40 -14.65 17.44
CA PHE A 277 -32.35 -13.20 17.60
C PHE A 277 -32.20 -12.71 19.04
N SER A 278 -32.24 -13.62 20.02
CA SER A 278 -31.94 -13.30 21.40
C SER A 278 -31.25 -14.47 22.09
N LEU A 279 -30.23 -14.16 22.89
CA LEU A 279 -29.56 -15.12 23.77
C LEU A 279 -29.41 -14.47 25.14
N LYS A 280 -29.98 -15.09 26.17
CA LYS A 280 -29.91 -14.62 27.56
C LYS A 280 -29.29 -15.69 28.44
N LEU A 281 -28.30 -15.28 29.21
CA LEU A 281 -27.60 -16.13 30.18
C LEU A 281 -28.18 -15.90 31.59
N LYS A 282 -28.42 -16.99 32.32
CA LYS A 282 -28.93 -16.96 33.70
C LYS A 282 -28.16 -17.95 34.57
N LYS A 283 -27.90 -17.60 35.83
CA LYS A 283 -27.41 -18.55 36.84
C LYS A 283 -28.56 -19.41 37.36
N ASN A 284 -28.42 -20.74 37.29
CA ASN A 284 -29.37 -21.67 37.90
C ASN A 284 -28.74 -22.32 39.15
N PHE A 285 -28.95 -21.70 40.31
CA PHE A 285 -28.37 -22.17 41.59
C PHE A 285 -28.94 -23.51 42.07
N ILE A 286 -30.15 -23.88 41.63
CA ILE A 286 -30.74 -25.18 41.97
C ILE A 286 -29.97 -26.31 41.27
N ARG A 287 -29.66 -26.12 39.98
CA ARG A 287 -28.89 -27.12 39.21
C ARG A 287 -27.38 -26.95 39.35
N GLY A 288 -26.90 -25.80 39.83
CA GLY A 288 -25.47 -25.50 39.97
C GLY A 288 -24.77 -25.11 38.66
N TYR A 289 -25.52 -24.89 37.58
CA TYR A 289 -24.99 -24.56 36.25
C TYR A 289 -25.60 -23.28 35.69
N TYR A 290 -24.93 -22.68 34.71
CA TYR A 290 -25.52 -21.64 33.88
C TYR A 290 -26.56 -22.23 32.92
N GLU A 291 -27.59 -21.44 32.65
CA GLU A 291 -28.70 -21.74 31.75
C GLU A 291 -28.80 -20.66 30.69
N VAL A 292 -29.04 -21.06 29.45
CA VAL A 292 -29.20 -20.18 28.31
C VAL A 292 -30.64 -20.26 27.84
N SER A 293 -31.29 -19.11 27.72
CA SER A 293 -32.57 -18.98 27.03
C SER A 293 -32.32 -18.32 25.69
N ILE A 294 -32.67 -19.02 24.62
CA ILE A 294 -32.60 -18.50 23.26
C ILE A 294 -33.98 -18.23 22.70
N LEU A 295 -34.11 -17.17 21.89
CA LEU A 295 -35.29 -16.90 21.08
C LEU A 295 -34.95 -17.02 19.61
N HIS A 296 -35.79 -17.74 18.87
CA HIS A 296 -35.60 -18.02 17.46
C HIS A 296 -36.94 -18.15 16.72
N THR A 297 -36.94 -18.06 15.39
CA THR A 297 -38.17 -17.83 14.60
C THR A 297 -38.98 -19.08 14.27
N LYS A 298 -38.40 -20.27 14.37
CA LYS A 298 -39.06 -21.55 14.01
C LYS A 298 -38.74 -22.63 15.02
N GLU A 299 -39.42 -23.77 14.97
CA GLU A 299 -39.04 -24.89 15.85
C GLU A 299 -37.63 -25.41 15.57
N LEU A 300 -37.02 -26.07 16.57
CA LEU A 300 -35.76 -26.78 16.35
C LEU A 300 -36.03 -27.99 15.45
N THR A 301 -35.34 -28.08 14.32
CA THR A 301 -35.57 -29.15 13.33
C THR A 301 -35.15 -30.52 13.86
N GLU A 302 -34.04 -30.56 14.60
CA GLU A 302 -33.53 -31.76 15.24
C GLU A 302 -32.82 -31.32 16.52
N VAL A 303 -32.88 -32.13 17.59
CA VAL A 303 -32.00 -31.93 18.75
C VAL A 303 -31.04 -33.12 18.77
N PRO A 304 -29.73 -32.89 18.60
CA PRO A 304 -28.76 -33.97 18.60
C PRO A 304 -28.82 -34.85 19.85
N ASN A 305 -28.58 -36.15 19.70
CA ASN A 305 -28.66 -37.14 20.80
C ASN A 305 -27.73 -36.82 21.99
N ASP A 306 -26.61 -36.16 21.73
CA ASP A 306 -25.67 -35.66 22.72
C ASP A 306 -26.14 -34.39 23.44
N MET A 307 -27.24 -33.76 23.01
CA MET A 307 -27.89 -32.62 23.66
C MET A 307 -29.25 -32.95 24.30
N LEU A 308 -29.78 -34.15 24.08
CA LEU A 308 -30.99 -34.62 24.75
C LEU A 308 -30.71 -34.94 26.22
N ARG A 309 -31.62 -34.51 27.10
CA ARG A 309 -31.61 -34.89 28.52
C ARG A 309 -31.83 -36.40 28.62
N LYS A 310 -30.85 -37.11 29.17
CA LYS A 310 -30.95 -38.54 29.50
C LYS A 310 -31.50 -38.72 30.91
#